data_AF-A0AAE6BJV9-F1
#
_entry.id   AF-A0AAE6BJV9-F1
#
_cell.length_a   1.000
_cell.length_b   1.000
_cell.length_c   1.000
_cell.angle_alpha   90.00
_cell.angle_beta   90.00
_cell.angle_gamma   90.00
#
_symmetry.space_group_name_H-M   'P 1'
#
loop_
_entity.id
_entity.type
_entity.pdbx_description
1 polymer ?
#
loop_
_entity_poly.entity_id
_entity_poly.type
_entity_poly.pdbx_seq_one_letter_code
_entity_poly.pdbx_strand_id
1 'polypeptide(L)'
;MPLSADYLYLIAGCSFVLAAYLWLEWQTRIRPLLLSSSEIKRLADNLTERHGERAEEFASMEEDRAWRYSRSFEQGKWRRVRRELECRNNIP
;
A
#
# COMPACT_ATOMS: atom_id res chain seq x y z
N MET A 1 -5.94 -27.07 34.21
CA MET A 1 -5.54 -27.98 33.13
C MET A 1 -4.18 -27.51 32.61
N PRO A 2 -3.10 -28.30 32.70
CA PRO A 2 -1.85 -27.93 32.06
C PRO A 2 -2.06 -27.92 30.54
N LEU A 3 -1.63 -26.85 29.86
CA LEU A 3 -1.54 -26.80 28.40
C LEU A 3 -0.64 -27.97 27.97
N SER A 4 -1.20 -28.96 27.27
CA SER A 4 -0.39 -30.03 26.68
C SER A 4 0.56 -29.43 25.64
N ALA A 5 1.71 -30.06 25.42
CA ALA A 5 2.72 -29.60 24.48
C ALA A 5 2.15 -29.35 23.07
N ASP A 6 1.10 -30.07 22.70
CA ASP A 6 0.39 -29.92 21.42
C ASP A 6 -0.21 -28.51 21.24
N TYR A 7 -0.73 -27.91 22.32
CA TYR A 7 -1.25 -26.55 22.26
C TYR A 7 -0.14 -25.51 22.09
N LEU A 8 1.07 -25.77 22.61
CA LEU A 8 2.19 -24.84 22.43
C LEU A 8 2.60 -24.76 20.96
N TYR A 9 2.63 -25.89 20.24
CA TYR A 9 2.91 -25.89 18.80
C TYR A 9 1.83 -25.17 17.99
N LEU A 10 0.55 -25.37 18.34
CA LEU A 10 -0.56 -24.65 17.70
C LEU A 10 -0.49 -23.14 17.95
N ILE A 11 -0.24 -22.72 19.19
CA ILE A 11 -0.08 -21.30 19.54
C ILE A 11 1.13 -20.70 18.82
N ALA A 12 2.25 -21.42 18.74
CA ALA A 12 3.43 -20.97 18.02
C ALA A 12 3.17 -20.83 16.51
N GLY A 13 2.51 -21.80 15.88
CA GLY A 13 2.13 -21.73 14.48
C GLY A 13 1.17 -20.57 14.18
N CYS A 14 0.10 -20.44 14.96
CA CYS A 14 -0.86 -19.35 14.82
C CYS A 14 -0.23 -17.98 15.05
N SER A 15 0.65 -17.84 16.04
CA SER A 15 1.34 -16.58 16.30
C SER A 15 2.30 -16.20 15.18
N PHE A 16 3.00 -17.16 14.58
CA PHE A 16 3.85 -16.91 13.41
C PHE A 16 3.04 -16.43 12.20
N VAL A 17 1.92 -17.08 11.90
CA VAL A 17 1.03 -16.67 10.80
C VAL A 17 0.48 -15.26 11.04
N LEU A 18 0.03 -14.96 12.25
CA LEU A 18 -0.45 -13.62 12.63
C LEU A 18 0.66 -12.57 12.51
N ALA A 19 1.88 -12.87 12.97
CA ALA A 19 3.01 -11.96 12.87
C ALA A 19 3.38 -11.67 11.40
N ALA A 20 3.40 -12.69 10.54
CA ALA A 20 3.66 -12.54 9.12
C ALA A 20 2.58 -11.68 8.43
N TYR A 21 1.30 -11.91 8.76
CA TYR A 21 0.19 -11.12 8.24
C TYR A 21 0.26 -9.66 8.68
N LEU A 22 0.50 -9.40 9.97
CA LEU A 22 0.65 -8.05 10.50
C LEU A 22 1.85 -7.32 9.91
N TRP A 23 2.96 -8.03 9.66
CA TRP A 23 4.13 -7.47 8.99
C TRP A 23 3.81 -7.05 7.56
N LEU A 24 3.10 -7.89 6.81
CA LEU A 24 2.68 -7.57 5.45
C LEU A 24 1.75 -6.35 5.43
N GLU A 25 0.78 -6.30 6.36
CA GLU A 25 -0.18 -5.20 6.45
C GLU A 25 0.48 -3.89 6.88
N TRP A 26 1.50 -3.95 7.74
CA TRP A 26 2.32 -2.80 8.10
C TRP A 26 3.10 -2.26 6.89
N GLN A 27 3.67 -3.14 6.06
CA GLN A 27 4.38 -2.76 4.84
C GLN A 27 3.46 -2.12 3.78
N THR A 28 2.22 -2.59 3.66
CA THR A 28 1.24 -2.06 2.69
C THR A 28 0.58 -0.77 3.15
N ARG A 29 0.27 -0.63 4.44
CA ARG A 29 -0.54 0.50 4.96
C ARG A 29 0.25 1.56 5.71
N ILE A 30 1.15 1.14 6.60
CA ILE A 30 1.81 2.07 7.54
C ILE A 30 3.09 2.64 6.92
N ARG A 31 3.91 1.81 6.29
CA ARG A 31 5.14 2.27 5.64
C ARG A 31 4.92 3.34 4.55
N PRO A 32 3.90 3.26 3.68
CA PRO A 32 3.63 4.34 2.73
C PRO A 32 2.98 5.57 3.36
N LEU A 33 2.49 5.52 4.61
CA LEU A 33 2.08 6.72 5.36
C LEU A 33 3.28 7.54 5.83
N LEU A 34 4.46 6.91 5.98
CA LEU A 34 5.71 7.63 6.28
C LEU A 34 6.20 8.48 5.09
N LEU A 35 5.71 8.22 3.87
CA LEU A 35 5.91 9.14 2.75
C LEU A 35 5.20 10.45 3.06
N SER A 36 5.95 11.55 2.95
CA SER A 36 5.40 12.87 3.18
C SER A 36 4.29 13.17 2.17
N SER A 37 3.21 13.81 2.62
CA SER A 37 2.14 14.21 1.70
C SER A 37 2.64 15.15 0.60
N SER A 38 3.71 15.91 0.84
CA SER A 38 4.38 16.75 -0.16
C SER A 38 5.07 15.94 -1.25
N GLU A 39 5.72 14.81 -0.92
CA GLU A 39 6.28 13.91 -1.95
C GLU A 39 5.21 13.28 -2.82
N ILE A 40 4.08 12.88 -2.24
CA ILE A 40 2.93 12.34 -2.99
C ILE A 40 2.36 13.40 -3.92
N LYS A 41 2.17 14.64 -3.41
CA LYS A 41 1.73 15.78 -4.21
C LYS A 41 2.68 16.07 -5.36
N ARG A 42 3.99 16.13 -5.11
CA ARG A 42 4.99 16.35 -6.15
C ARG A 42 4.99 15.24 -7.20
N LEU A 43 4.76 13.99 -6.78
CA LEU A 43 4.65 12.87 -7.72
C LEU A 43 3.39 12.98 -8.58
N ALA A 44 2.27 13.36 -7.97
CA ALA A 44 1.02 13.65 -8.68
C ALA A 44 1.20 14.81 -9.66
N ASP A 45 1.83 15.91 -9.25
CA ASP A 45 2.15 17.07 -10.11
C ASP A 45 2.98 16.64 -11.33
N ASN A 46 4.01 15.82 -11.10
CA ASN A 46 4.87 15.32 -12.18
C ASN A 46 4.10 14.41 -13.15
N LEU A 47 3.18 13.58 -12.65
CA LEU A 47 2.34 12.73 -13.49
C LEU A 47 1.34 13.55 -14.30
N THR A 48 0.71 14.56 -13.69
CA THR A 48 -0.18 15.49 -14.38
C THR A 48 0.59 16.26 -15.46
N GLU A 49 1.80 16.71 -15.17
CA GLU A 49 2.65 17.41 -16.17
C GLU A 49 3.01 16.51 -17.36
N ARG A 50 3.32 15.23 -17.11
CA ARG A 50 3.74 14.29 -18.17
C ARG A 50 2.59 13.67 -18.95
N HIS A 51 1.47 13.38 -18.29
CA HIS A 51 0.39 12.56 -18.83
C HIS A 51 -0.97 13.29 -18.90
N GLY A 52 -1.07 14.50 -18.36
CA GLY A 52 -2.29 15.32 -18.40
C GLY A 52 -3.47 14.61 -17.74
N GLU A 53 -4.61 14.58 -18.44
CA GLU A 53 -5.83 13.88 -18.01
C GLU A 53 -5.62 12.37 -17.78
N ARG A 54 -4.63 11.75 -18.43
CA ARG A 54 -4.33 10.32 -18.26
C ARG A 54 -3.44 10.01 -17.05
N ALA A 55 -3.10 11.02 -16.24
CA ALA A 55 -2.28 10.82 -15.04
C ALA A 55 -2.93 9.84 -14.05
N GLU A 56 -4.26 9.88 -13.92
CA GLU A 56 -5.01 9.00 -13.03
C GLU A 56 -4.99 7.54 -13.52
N GLU A 57 -5.23 7.33 -14.82
CA GLU A 57 -5.13 6.01 -15.46
C GLU A 57 -3.73 5.42 -15.28
N PHE A 58 -2.68 6.23 -15.46
CA PHE A 58 -1.31 5.79 -15.29
C PHE A 58 -1.00 5.38 -13.84
N ALA A 59 -1.48 6.16 -12.87
CA ALA A 59 -1.33 5.82 -11.45
C ALA A 59 -2.07 4.51 -11.10
N SER A 60 -3.24 4.26 -11.70
CA SER A 60 -4.00 3.01 -11.55
C SER A 60 -3.25 1.81 -12.14
N MET A 61 -2.67 1.96 -13.34
CA MET A 61 -1.88 0.90 -13.97
C MET A 61 -0.65 0.53 -13.12
N GLU A 62 0.02 1.51 -12.52
CA GLU A 62 1.19 1.24 -11.71
C GLU A 62 0.83 0.70 -10.31
N GLU A 63 -0.34 1.06 -9.75
CA GLU A 63 -0.92 0.39 -8.57
C GLU A 63 -1.17 -1.11 -8.86
N ASP A 64 -1.79 -1.43 -9.99
CA ASP A 64 -2.07 -2.82 -10.38
C ASP A 64 -0.80 -3.60 -10.69
N ARG A 65 0.19 -2.95 -11.33
CA ARG A 65 1.51 -3.54 -11.55
C ARG A 65 2.20 -3.87 -10.22
N ALA A 66 2.19 -2.94 -9.27
CA ALA A 66 2.77 -3.15 -7.96
C ALA A 66 2.07 -4.31 -7.22
N TRP A 67 0.76 -4.45 -7.38
CA TRP A 67 0.02 -5.60 -6.85
C TRP A 67 0.46 -6.92 -7.48
N ARG A 68 0.53 -7.02 -8.81
CA ARG A 68 0.98 -8.25 -9.50
C ARG A 68 2.39 -8.70 -9.11
N TYR A 69 3.28 -7.75 -8.86
CA TYR A 69 4.66 -8.05 -8.43
C TYR A 69 4.81 -8.12 -6.90
N SER A 70 3.71 -8.17 -6.14
CA SER A 70 3.72 -8.22 -4.67
C SER A 70 4.55 -7.10 -4.03
N ARG A 71 4.65 -5.94 -4.69
CA ARG A 71 5.38 -4.76 -4.22
C ARG A 71 4.46 -3.91 -3.35
N SER A 72 4.19 -4.41 -2.15
CA SER A 72 3.28 -3.85 -1.16
C SER A 72 3.52 -2.37 -0.83
N PHE A 73 4.79 -1.94 -0.77
CA PHE A 73 5.14 -0.52 -0.57
C PHE A 73 4.76 0.36 -1.76
N GLU A 74 5.09 -0.08 -2.99
CA GLU A 74 4.77 0.66 -4.21
C GLU A 74 3.25 0.73 -4.40
N GLN A 75 2.53 -0.34 -4.10
CA GLN A 75 1.07 -0.37 -4.16
C GLN A 75 0.45 0.70 -3.24
N GLY A 76 0.90 0.78 -1.98
CA GLY A 76 0.43 1.79 -1.04
C GLY A 76 0.78 3.22 -1.45
N LYS A 77 1.96 3.43 -2.05
CA LYS A 77 2.36 4.72 -2.63
C LYS A 77 1.44 5.13 -3.78
N TRP A 78 1.22 4.25 -4.76
CA TRP A 78 0.38 4.54 -5.94
C TRP A 78 -1.08 4.76 -5.57
N ARG A 79 -1.61 4.03 -4.58
CA ARG A 79 -2.94 4.28 -4.03
C ARG A 79 -3.09 5.70 -3.46
N ARG A 80 -2.07 6.21 -2.75
CA ARG A 80 -2.09 7.60 -2.25
C ARG A 80 -2.00 8.62 -3.37
N VAL A 81 -1.17 8.38 -4.39
CA VAL A 81 -1.04 9.24 -5.58
C VAL A 81 -2.35 9.30 -6.36
N ARG A 82 -2.99 8.14 -6.61
CA ARG A 82 -4.28 8.06 -7.29
C ARG A 82 -5.36 8.85 -6.53
N ARG A 83 -5.43 8.69 -5.20
CA ARG A 83 -6.40 9.43 -4.37
C ARG A 83 -6.18 10.95 -4.40
N GLU A 84 -4.93 11.41 -4.48
CA GLU A 84 -4.61 12.83 -4.63
C GLU A 84 -5.03 13.36 -6.01
N LEU A 85 -4.81 12.57 -7.09
CA LEU A 85 -5.25 12.91 -8.45
C LEU A 85 -6.78 12.94 -8.56
N GLU A 86 -7.47 11.91 -8.04
CA GLU A 86 -8.94 11.87 -7.95
C GLU A 86 -9.47 13.11 -7.22
N CYS A 87 -8.87 13.48 -6.08
CA CYS A 87 -9.28 14.65 -5.31
C CYS A 87 -9.13 15.97 -6.09
N ARG A 88 -8.17 16.05 -7.02
CA ARG A 88 -7.93 17.24 -7.84
C ARG A 88 -8.84 17.29 -9.06
N ASN A 89 -9.10 16.14 -9.69
CA ASN A 89 -10.02 16.01 -10.81
C ASN A 89 -11.49 16.20 -10.40
N ASN A 90 -11.86 15.88 -9.15
CA ASN A 90 -13.21 16.06 -8.63
C ASN A 90 -13.50 17.48 -8.11
N ILE A 91 -12.57 18.43 -8.23
CA ILE A 91 -12.83 19.84 -7.96
C ILE A 91 -13.34 20.45 -9.27
N PRO A 92 -14.60 20.96 -9.31
CA PRO A 92 -15.22 21.50 -10.52
C PRO A 92 -14.52 22.75 -11.06
#